data_AF-A0AAV6FTP5-F1
#
_entry.id   AF-A0AAV6FTP5-F1
#
_cell.length_a   1.000
_cell.length_b   1.000
_cell.length_c   1.000
_cell.angle_alpha   90.00
_cell.angle_beta   90.00
_cell.angle_gamma   90.00
#
_symmetry.space_group_name_H-M   'P 1'
#
loop_
_entity.id
_entity.type
_entity.pdbx_description
1 polymer ?
#
loop_
_entity_poly.entity_id
_entity_poly.type
_entity_poly.pdbx_seq_one_letter_code
_entity_poly.pdbx_strand_id
1 'polypeptide(L)'
;MDMASSVRHARLQWQVFIVLIEMCACFTDVDPLSITTATGLQTNGDTFKIDGRAIVPGVRLQDWISTARVIVEGEEHVGFFRIDGSFTVNDVPPGSYVVQVISPSYRFEPVRVDITTKGKMSVTSLLFYRARLVNYIKPSEVVRFPYPLQMRSIGPHSYFVKRETWGWSDFLMNPMVMMMVLPLVIILLLPKVVNTNDPEMRREMEQSMNMLNPNHELPDVSEFMTKLFSSKTPTKTGGGGARGPKGGATKRR
;
A
#
# COMPACT_ATOMS: atom_id res chain seq x y z
N MET A 1 -24.11 -8.80 -89.70
CA MET A 1 -23.28 -9.22 -88.55
C MET A 1 -22.24 -8.13 -88.37
N ASP A 2 -22.56 -7.17 -87.51
CA ASP A 2 -22.03 -5.81 -87.63
C ASP A 2 -20.69 -5.65 -86.93
N MET A 3 -19.64 -5.45 -87.73
CA MET A 3 -18.28 -5.18 -87.27
C MET A 3 -18.20 -3.96 -86.34
N ALA A 4 -19.14 -3.01 -86.49
CA ALA A 4 -19.27 -1.83 -85.64
C ALA A 4 -19.74 -2.13 -84.20
N SER A 5 -20.52 -3.19 -83.95
CA SER A 5 -20.91 -3.56 -82.59
C SER A 5 -19.74 -4.21 -81.85
N SER A 6 -18.97 -5.07 -82.52
CA SER A 6 -17.80 -5.75 -81.95
C SER A 6 -16.72 -4.77 -81.47
N VAL A 7 -16.42 -3.73 -82.26
CA VAL A 7 -15.44 -2.69 -81.87
C VAL A 7 -15.92 -1.86 -80.67
N ARG A 8 -17.23 -1.61 -80.58
CA ARG A 8 -17.82 -0.91 -79.42
C ARG A 8 -17.75 -1.75 -78.15
N HIS A 9 -18.01 -3.06 -78.25
CA HIS A 9 -17.85 -3.98 -77.12
C HIS A 9 -16.38 -4.12 -76.68
N ALA A 10 -15.44 -4.19 -77.62
CA ALA A 10 -14.01 -4.24 -77.30
C ALA A 10 -13.52 -2.97 -76.60
N ARG A 11 -13.96 -1.78 -77.06
CA ARG A 11 -13.65 -0.51 -76.38
C ARG A 11 -14.28 -0.40 -75.00
N LEU A 12 -15.51 -0.88 -74.83
CA LEU A 12 -16.19 -0.88 -73.54
C LEU A 12 -15.50 -1.83 -72.56
N GLN A 13 -15.09 -3.02 -73.00
CA GLN A 13 -14.34 -3.96 -72.18
C GLN A 13 -12.96 -3.42 -71.80
N TRP A 14 -12.27 -2.74 -72.72
CA TRP A 14 -10.99 -2.09 -72.42
C TRP A 14 -11.13 -0.98 -71.38
N GLN A 15 -12.19 -0.16 -71.45
CA GLN A 15 -12.44 0.85 -70.43
C GLN A 15 -12.82 0.25 -69.07
N VAL A 16 -13.62 -0.81 -69.04
CA VAL A 16 -13.93 -1.54 -67.80
C VAL A 16 -12.67 -2.13 -67.18
N PHE A 17 -11.73 -2.65 -68.00
CA PHE A 17 -10.47 -3.20 -67.54
C PHE A 17 -9.55 -2.12 -66.91
N ILE A 18 -9.50 -0.92 -67.50
CA ILE A 18 -8.74 0.22 -66.94
C ILE A 18 -9.34 0.65 -65.60
N VAL A 19 -10.67 0.77 -65.50
CA VAL A 19 -11.35 1.14 -64.25
C VAL A 19 -11.15 0.07 -63.17
N LEU A 20 -11.13 -1.21 -63.54
CA LEU A 20 -10.83 -2.31 -62.61
C LEU A 20 -9.39 -2.27 -62.10
N ILE A 21 -8.43 -1.91 -62.95
CA ILE A 21 -7.02 -1.77 -62.58
C ILE A 21 -6.82 -0.56 -61.66
N GLU A 22 -7.44 0.59 -61.95
CA GLU A 22 -7.39 1.77 -61.07
C GLU A 22 -8.07 1.49 -59.71
N MET A 23 -9.22 0.81 -59.70
CA MET A 23 -9.87 0.38 -58.45
C MET A 23 -9.02 -0.62 -57.65
N CYS A 24 -8.23 -1.45 -58.32
CA CYS A 24 -7.33 -2.40 -57.66
C CYS A 24 -6.07 -1.71 -57.12
N ALA A 25 -5.54 -0.71 -57.82
CA ALA A 25 -4.41 0.12 -57.37
C ALA A 25 -4.77 0.98 -56.15
N CYS A 26 -6.04 1.39 -56.00
CA CYS A 26 -6.53 2.03 -54.77
C CYS A 26 -6.56 1.09 -53.54
N PHE A 27 -6.45 -0.23 -53.73
CA PHE A 27 -6.53 -1.22 -52.66
C PHE A 27 -5.17 -1.73 -52.18
N THR A 28 -4.06 -1.37 -52.85
CA THR A 28 -2.73 -1.91 -52.53
C THR A 28 -1.82 -0.99 -51.72
N ASP A 29 -2.21 0.26 -51.43
CA ASP A 29 -1.55 1.05 -50.38
C ASP A 29 -2.15 0.70 -49.02
N VAL A 30 -1.84 -0.51 -48.56
CA VAL A 30 -2.03 -0.91 -47.17
C VAL A 30 -0.63 -1.17 -46.60
N ASP A 31 0.02 -0.09 -46.18
CA ASP A 31 1.15 -0.18 -45.24
C ASP A 31 0.67 -0.97 -44.01
N PRO A 32 1.37 -2.03 -43.59
CA PRO A 32 0.95 -2.79 -42.43
C PRO A 32 1.43 -2.10 -41.14
N LEU A 33 0.88 -0.93 -40.81
CA LEU A 33 0.71 -0.48 -39.42
C LEU A 33 -0.14 0.80 -39.31
N SER A 34 -1.16 0.74 -38.45
CA SER A 34 -1.90 1.86 -37.82
C SER A 34 -3.19 2.31 -38.51
N ILE A 35 -4.29 1.66 -38.11
CA ILE A 35 -5.66 2.17 -38.22
C ILE A 35 -5.70 3.56 -37.56
N THR A 36 -5.67 4.62 -38.38
CA THR A 36 -5.92 5.98 -37.94
C THR A 36 -7.13 6.49 -38.69
N THR A 37 -8.22 6.65 -37.97
CA THR A 37 -9.47 7.25 -38.43
C THR A 37 -9.19 8.64 -38.98
N ALA A 38 -9.58 8.87 -40.25
CA ALA A 38 -9.53 10.18 -40.88
C ALA A 38 -10.55 11.13 -40.24
N THR A 39 -10.08 11.87 -39.25
CA THR A 39 -10.56 13.21 -38.90
C THR A 39 -9.33 14.11 -38.84
N GLY A 40 -8.96 14.67 -40.00
CA GLY A 40 -7.92 15.69 -40.09
C GLY A 40 -8.44 17.01 -39.53
N LEU A 41 -8.44 17.15 -38.20
CA LEU A 41 -8.21 18.43 -37.55
C LEU A 41 -6.74 18.39 -37.12
N GLN A 42 -5.87 19.14 -37.80
CA GLN A 42 -4.54 19.42 -37.25
C GLN A 42 -4.72 20.26 -35.99
N THR A 43 -4.90 19.61 -34.84
CA THR A 43 -4.50 20.21 -33.58
C THR A 43 -3.01 19.94 -33.48
N ASN A 44 -2.18 20.98 -33.58
CA ASN A 44 -0.90 20.93 -32.87
C ASN A 44 -1.23 20.44 -31.45
N GLY A 45 -0.79 19.25 -31.10
CA GLY A 45 -1.07 18.67 -29.78
C GLY A 45 -0.42 19.58 -28.77
N ASP A 46 -1.21 20.41 -28.09
CA ASP A 46 -0.70 21.34 -27.09
C ASP A 46 -0.12 20.51 -25.93
N THR A 47 1.19 20.29 -25.98
CA THR A 47 1.93 19.65 -24.89
C THR A 47 2.33 20.69 -23.86
N PHE A 48 2.35 20.28 -22.60
CA PHE A 48 2.69 21.11 -21.46
C PHE A 48 3.88 20.50 -20.73
N LYS A 49 4.57 21.37 -19.99
CA LYS A 49 5.63 20.96 -19.06
C LYS A 49 5.15 21.06 -17.62
N ILE A 50 5.56 20.14 -16.77
CA ILE A 50 5.34 20.19 -15.33
C ILE A 50 6.67 20.52 -14.66
N ASP A 51 6.69 21.66 -13.96
CA ASP A 51 7.89 22.15 -13.27
C ASP A 51 7.72 22.00 -11.74
N GLY A 52 8.80 21.57 -11.08
CA GLY A 52 8.81 21.39 -9.64
C GLY A 52 10.20 21.34 -9.04
N ARG A 53 10.25 21.24 -7.72
CA ARG A 53 11.45 21.09 -6.90
C ARG A 53 11.16 20.12 -5.78
N ALA A 54 12.06 19.17 -5.57
CA ALA A 54 11.97 18.24 -4.44
C ALA A 54 13.07 18.54 -3.43
N ILE A 55 12.72 18.51 -2.15
CA ILE A 55 13.61 18.89 -1.05
C ILE A 55 13.57 17.81 0.03
N VAL A 56 14.75 17.29 0.35
CA VAL A 56 14.96 16.42 1.52
C VAL A 56 15.58 17.27 2.63
N PRO A 57 14.87 17.52 3.75
CA PRO A 57 15.42 18.31 4.84
C PRO A 57 16.67 17.68 5.44
N GLY A 58 17.74 18.46 5.59
CA GLY A 58 18.99 18.03 6.23
C GLY A 58 19.92 17.18 5.38
N VAL A 59 19.58 16.92 4.11
CA VAL A 59 20.39 16.10 3.20
C VAL A 59 20.76 16.93 1.97
N ARG A 60 22.01 16.82 1.51
CA ARG A 60 22.45 17.51 0.30
C ARG A 60 21.84 16.85 -0.93
N LEU A 61 21.58 17.66 -1.94
CA LEU A 61 20.87 17.26 -3.13
C LEU A 61 21.62 16.20 -3.95
N GLN A 62 22.94 16.33 -4.06
CA GLN A 62 23.79 15.43 -4.85
C GLN A 62 23.78 13.99 -4.35
N ASP A 63 23.50 13.79 -3.06
CA ASP A 63 23.60 12.47 -2.41
C ASP A 63 22.40 11.55 -2.78
N TRP A 64 21.26 12.12 -3.19
CA TRP A 64 20.04 11.34 -3.44
C TRP A 64 19.46 11.51 -4.84
N ILE A 65 19.69 12.66 -5.49
CA ILE A 65 19.14 12.99 -6.81
C ILE A 65 19.51 11.97 -7.89
N SER A 66 20.73 11.41 -7.83
CA SER A 66 21.22 10.42 -8.80
C SER A 66 20.40 9.13 -8.85
N THR A 67 19.73 8.79 -7.74
CA THR A 67 18.91 7.57 -7.62
C THR A 67 17.42 7.86 -7.75
N ALA A 68 17.04 9.14 -7.83
CA ALA A 68 15.65 9.56 -7.84
C ALA A 68 15.17 9.88 -9.25
N ARG A 69 13.91 9.57 -9.52
CA ARG A 69 13.21 9.94 -10.76
C ARG A 69 11.82 10.47 -10.48
N VAL A 70 11.32 11.31 -11.36
CA VAL A 70 9.95 11.80 -11.31
C VAL A 70 9.13 11.02 -12.30
N ILE A 71 8.02 10.46 -11.85
CA ILE A 71 7.08 9.75 -12.70
C ILE A 71 5.74 10.45 -12.68
N VAL A 72 5.06 10.43 -13.81
CA VAL A 72 3.71 10.95 -13.99
C VAL A 72 2.85 9.80 -14.47
N GLU A 73 1.72 9.57 -13.80
CA GLU A 73 0.73 8.54 -14.15
C GLU A 73 1.34 7.15 -14.39
N GLY A 74 2.08 6.63 -13.41
CA GLY A 74 2.57 5.25 -13.47
C GLY A 74 3.64 4.99 -14.55
N GLU A 75 4.53 5.95 -14.77
CA GLU A 75 5.64 5.91 -15.75
C GLU A 75 5.27 6.22 -17.21
N GLU A 76 4.07 6.72 -17.49
CA GLU A 76 3.71 7.21 -18.84
C GLU A 76 4.62 8.37 -19.27
N HIS A 77 4.89 9.30 -18.35
CA HIS A 77 5.88 10.35 -18.55
C HIS A 77 6.91 10.31 -17.41
N VAL A 78 8.18 10.43 -17.78
CA VAL A 78 9.31 10.38 -16.85
C VAL A 78 10.10 11.67 -16.93
N GLY A 79 10.38 12.25 -15.77
CA GLY A 79 11.25 13.41 -15.61
C GLY A 79 12.46 13.08 -14.75
N PHE A 80 13.53 13.83 -14.99
CA PHE A 80 14.77 13.73 -14.22
C PHE A 80 15.01 15.01 -13.44
N PHE A 81 15.72 14.85 -12.33
CA PHE A 81 16.16 15.95 -11.50
C PHE A 81 17.40 16.62 -12.07
N ARG A 82 17.46 17.93 -11.93
CA ARG A 82 18.66 18.75 -12.14
C ARG A 82 19.49 18.79 -10.87
N ILE A 83 20.73 19.24 -10.99
CA ILE A 83 21.68 19.37 -9.86
C ILE A 83 21.18 20.26 -8.72
N ASP A 84 20.28 21.19 -9.03
CA ASP A 84 19.68 22.11 -8.07
C ASP A 84 18.43 21.50 -7.40
N GLY A 85 18.01 20.28 -7.75
CA GLY A 85 16.83 19.60 -7.20
C GLY A 85 15.51 20.05 -7.80
N SER A 86 15.56 20.89 -8.83
CA SER A 86 14.42 21.12 -9.70
C SER A 86 14.24 19.95 -10.66
N PHE A 87 13.02 19.73 -11.12
CA PHE A 87 12.69 18.74 -12.13
C PHE A 87 11.70 19.32 -13.12
N THR A 88 11.76 18.81 -14.34
CA THR A 88 10.87 19.21 -15.43
C THR A 88 10.43 17.95 -16.17
N VAL A 89 9.12 17.73 -16.26
CA VAL A 89 8.53 16.66 -17.10
C VAL A 89 7.94 17.33 -18.33
N ASN A 90 8.39 16.94 -19.52
CA ASN A 90 7.94 17.52 -20.79
C ASN A 90 6.89 16.63 -21.45
N ASP A 91 6.28 17.16 -22.51
CA ASP A 91 5.39 16.43 -23.41
C ASP A 91 4.11 15.89 -22.77
N VAL A 92 3.64 16.53 -21.70
CA VAL A 92 2.43 16.10 -20.98
C VAL A 92 1.19 16.73 -21.64
N PRO A 93 0.24 15.93 -22.14
CA PRO A 93 -1.00 16.47 -22.69
C PRO A 93 -1.87 17.16 -21.60
N PRO A 94 -2.90 17.92 -21.97
CA PRO A 94 -3.83 18.49 -21.01
C PRO A 94 -4.67 17.38 -20.37
N GLY A 95 -4.68 17.34 -19.04
CA GLY A 95 -5.32 16.26 -18.29
C GLY A 95 -5.12 16.40 -16.78
N SER A 96 -5.54 15.39 -16.04
CA SER A 96 -5.34 15.29 -14.59
C SER A 96 -4.40 14.15 -14.32
N TYR A 97 -3.25 14.44 -13.72
CA TYR A 97 -2.17 13.47 -13.54
C TYR A 97 -1.73 13.39 -12.09
N VAL A 98 -1.23 12.23 -11.68
CA VAL A 98 -0.54 12.08 -10.40
C VAL A 98 0.96 12.09 -10.61
N VAL A 99 1.63 13.11 -10.06
CA VAL A 99 3.08 13.28 -10.09
C VAL A 99 3.68 12.68 -8.82
N GLN A 100 4.66 11.79 -8.97
CA GLN A 100 5.32 11.13 -7.87
C GLN A 100 6.84 11.18 -8.03
N VAL A 101 7.53 11.39 -6.91
CA VAL A 101 8.99 11.30 -6.86
C VAL A 101 9.36 9.94 -6.29
N ILE A 102 9.99 9.11 -7.10
CA ILE A 102 10.48 7.80 -6.68
C ILE A 102 11.95 7.95 -6.31
N SER A 103 12.29 7.58 -5.07
CA SER A 103 13.66 7.43 -4.60
C SER A 103 13.75 6.18 -3.73
N PRO A 104 14.83 5.39 -3.82
CA PRO A 104 15.01 4.24 -2.94
C PRO A 104 15.23 4.69 -1.48
N SER A 105 15.92 5.81 -1.25
CA SER A 105 16.27 6.20 0.12
C SER A 105 15.17 6.98 0.82
N TYR A 106 14.41 7.81 0.08
CA TYR A 106 13.46 8.77 0.66
C TYR A 106 12.06 8.64 0.08
N ARG A 107 11.06 8.83 0.95
CA ARG A 107 9.65 8.81 0.59
C ARG A 107 9.11 10.22 0.40
N PHE A 108 8.40 10.44 -0.71
CA PHE A 108 7.72 11.68 -1.03
C PHE A 108 6.20 11.47 -1.08
N GLU A 109 5.45 12.54 -0.80
CA GLU A 109 4.00 12.52 -0.97
C GLU A 109 3.63 12.75 -2.44
N PRO A 110 2.78 11.91 -3.05
CA PRO A 110 2.28 12.12 -4.41
C PRO A 110 1.39 13.36 -4.49
N VAL A 111 1.52 14.11 -5.60
CA VAL A 111 0.74 15.34 -5.82
C VAL A 111 -0.05 15.21 -7.12
N ARG A 112 -1.32 15.56 -7.08
CA ARG A 112 -2.19 15.60 -8.24
C ARG A 112 -2.08 16.95 -8.93
N VAL A 113 -1.85 16.96 -10.23
CA VAL A 113 -1.75 18.18 -11.05
C VAL A 113 -2.78 18.11 -12.16
N ASP A 114 -3.64 19.12 -12.22
CA ASP A 114 -4.58 19.30 -13.31
C ASP A 114 -4.07 20.39 -14.25
N ILE A 115 -3.96 20.03 -15.52
CA ILE A 115 -3.51 20.88 -16.61
C ILE A 115 -4.72 21.19 -17.48
N THR A 116 -5.05 22.48 -17.62
CA THR A 116 -6.17 22.92 -18.46
C THR A 116 -5.67 23.69 -19.68
N THR A 117 -6.24 23.44 -20.86
CA THR A 117 -5.92 24.18 -22.09
C THR A 117 -6.39 25.63 -22.05
N LYS A 118 -7.39 25.94 -21.20
CA LYS A 118 -7.99 27.27 -21.06
C LYS A 118 -6.99 28.34 -20.64
N GLY A 119 -5.95 27.97 -19.89
CA GLY A 119 -4.94 28.91 -19.41
C GLY A 119 -4.15 29.57 -20.54
N LYS A 120 -4.04 28.95 -21.73
CA LYS A 120 -3.17 29.41 -22.83
C LYS A 120 -3.51 30.79 -23.35
N MET A 121 -4.77 31.18 -23.16
CA MET A 121 -5.32 32.47 -23.60
C MET A 121 -5.61 33.42 -22.43
N SER A 122 -5.32 33.02 -21.19
CA SER A 122 -5.56 33.81 -19.99
C SER A 122 -4.25 34.41 -19.46
N VAL A 123 -4.29 35.69 -19.08
CA VAL A 123 -3.13 36.48 -18.62
C VAL A 123 -2.43 35.88 -17.40
N THR A 124 -3.09 35.01 -16.62
CA THR A 124 -2.49 34.41 -15.43
C THR A 124 -1.87 33.04 -15.76
N SER A 125 -0.56 33.02 -16.02
CA SER A 125 0.17 31.78 -16.30
C SER A 125 0.27 30.77 -15.14
N LEU A 126 -0.20 31.16 -13.96
CA LEU A 126 -0.38 30.27 -12.81
C LEU A 126 -1.73 29.54 -12.80
N LEU A 127 -2.70 29.93 -13.64
CA LEU A 127 -4.01 29.26 -13.72
C LEU A 127 -4.00 28.00 -14.59
N PHE A 128 -2.94 27.78 -15.38
CA PHE A 128 -2.81 26.58 -16.20
C PHE A 128 -2.70 25.30 -15.37
N TYR A 129 -2.03 25.40 -14.22
CA TYR A 129 -1.65 24.27 -13.38
C TYR A 129 -2.34 24.38 -12.02
N ARG A 130 -3.20 23.40 -11.72
CA ARG A 130 -3.82 23.28 -10.41
C ARG A 130 -3.23 22.08 -9.69
N ALA A 131 -2.33 22.32 -8.76
CA ALA A 131 -1.77 21.29 -7.91
C ALA A 131 -2.64 21.09 -6.65
N ARG A 132 -2.80 19.83 -6.24
CA ARG A 132 -3.58 19.41 -5.07
C ARG A 132 -2.95 18.17 -4.43
N LEU A 133 -3.14 17.98 -3.14
CA LEU A 133 -2.81 16.69 -2.51
C LEU A 133 -3.70 15.59 -3.06
N VAL A 134 -3.14 14.39 -3.22
CA VAL A 134 -3.91 13.26 -3.72
C VAL A 134 -4.70 12.62 -2.58
N ASN A 135 -6.03 12.57 -2.75
CA ASN A 135 -6.91 11.80 -1.89
C ASN A 135 -7.75 10.88 -2.77
N TYR A 136 -7.52 9.57 -2.64
CA TYR A 136 -8.24 8.54 -3.41
C TYR A 136 -9.63 8.23 -2.83
N ILE A 137 -9.87 8.52 -1.54
CA ILE A 137 -11.13 8.19 -0.87
C ILE A 137 -12.18 9.28 -1.13
N LYS A 138 -11.76 10.56 -1.11
CA LYS A 138 -12.62 11.71 -1.34
C LYS A 138 -12.07 12.56 -2.48
N PRO A 139 -12.39 12.25 -3.76
CA PRO A 139 -11.86 13.00 -4.90
C PRO A 139 -12.40 14.43 -5.00
N SER A 140 -13.50 14.74 -4.30
CA SER A 140 -14.09 16.08 -4.22
C SER A 140 -13.36 17.01 -3.23
N GLU A 141 -12.54 16.45 -2.34
CA GLU A 141 -11.75 17.23 -1.40
C GLU A 141 -10.62 17.94 -2.13
N VAL A 142 -10.57 19.26 -2.02
CA VAL A 142 -9.58 20.08 -2.71
C VAL A 142 -8.69 20.78 -1.70
N VAL A 143 -7.59 20.13 -1.34
CA VAL A 143 -6.48 20.79 -0.66
C VAL A 143 -5.56 21.39 -1.71
N ARG A 144 -5.54 22.73 -1.80
CA ARG A 144 -4.70 23.45 -2.77
C ARG A 144 -3.23 23.25 -2.41
N PHE A 145 -2.43 22.89 -3.41
CA PHE A 145 -0.98 22.80 -3.30
C PHE A 145 -0.35 23.91 -4.16
N PRO A 146 0.73 24.57 -3.71
CA PRO A 146 1.37 25.63 -4.48
C PRO A 146 2.03 25.08 -5.75
N TYR A 147 2.07 25.93 -6.79
CA TYR A 147 2.81 25.68 -8.03
C TYR A 147 3.86 26.79 -8.23
N PRO A 148 5.10 26.50 -8.68
CA PRO A 148 5.68 25.19 -9.04
C PRO A 148 5.69 24.19 -7.88
N LEU A 149 5.68 22.89 -8.19
CA LEU A 149 5.53 21.85 -7.18
C LEU A 149 6.68 21.88 -6.18
N GLN A 150 6.40 22.00 -4.88
CA GLN A 150 7.40 21.93 -3.81
C GLN A 150 7.25 20.65 -3.00
N MET A 151 7.78 19.55 -3.51
CA MET A 151 7.62 18.23 -2.89
C MET A 151 8.64 18.05 -1.77
N ARG A 152 8.17 17.91 -0.53
CA ARG A 152 9.04 17.65 0.61
C ARG A 152 9.03 16.16 0.94
N SER A 153 10.19 15.61 1.28
CA SER A 153 10.25 14.22 1.74
C SER A 153 9.59 14.09 3.11
N ILE A 154 8.82 13.02 3.32
CA ILE A 154 8.24 12.66 4.61
C ILE A 154 9.32 12.08 5.54
N GLY A 155 10.27 11.34 4.96
CA GLY A 155 11.37 10.69 5.68
C GLY A 155 12.04 9.58 4.87
N PRO A 156 13.00 8.85 5.46
CA PRO A 156 13.63 7.71 4.81
C PRO A 156 12.67 6.51 4.71
N HIS A 157 12.88 5.64 3.72
CA HIS A 157 12.13 4.39 3.60
C HIS A 157 12.53 3.38 4.69
N SER A 158 11.54 2.83 5.40
CA SER A 158 11.73 1.71 6.33
C SER A 158 11.37 0.40 5.65
N TYR A 159 12.29 -0.15 4.86
CA TYR A 159 12.08 -1.45 4.21
C TYR A 159 12.18 -2.63 5.17
N PHE A 160 12.94 -2.46 6.25
CA PHE A 160 13.22 -3.53 7.19
C PHE A 160 12.42 -3.33 8.47
N VAL A 161 11.75 -4.39 8.90
CA VAL A 161 11.20 -4.48 10.25
C VAL A 161 12.34 -4.87 11.18
N LYS A 162 12.54 -4.11 12.26
CA LYS A 162 13.52 -4.46 13.29
C LYS A 162 13.09 -5.77 13.96
N ARG A 163 14.01 -6.71 14.14
CA ARG A 163 13.74 -7.92 14.90
C ARG A 163 13.48 -7.54 16.36
N GLU A 164 12.49 -8.17 16.96
CA GLU A 164 12.25 -8.07 18.40
C GLU A 164 13.51 -8.58 19.10
N THR A 165 14.18 -7.67 19.81
CA THR A 165 15.36 -8.00 20.60
C THR A 165 14.89 -8.50 21.95
N TRP A 166 15.51 -9.56 22.45
CA TRP A 166 15.29 -10.03 23.82
C TRP A 166 15.69 -8.91 24.79
N GLY A 167 14.69 -8.20 25.32
CA GLY A 167 14.89 -7.19 26.34
C GLY A 167 14.91 -7.85 27.71
N TRP A 168 15.79 -7.38 28.61
CA TRP A 168 15.71 -7.77 30.02
C TRP A 168 14.35 -7.43 30.64
N SER A 169 13.71 -6.34 30.16
CA SER A 169 12.34 -5.99 30.53
C SER A 169 11.31 -7.00 30.03
N ASP A 170 11.54 -7.63 28.88
CA ASP A 170 10.65 -8.62 28.28
C ASP A 170 10.72 -9.96 29.02
N PHE A 171 11.90 -10.28 29.57
CA PHE A 171 12.09 -11.38 30.51
C PHE A 171 11.41 -11.12 31.87
N LEU A 172 11.55 -9.91 32.44
CA LEU A 172 10.90 -9.57 33.71
C LEU A 172 9.38 -9.40 33.56
N MET A 173 8.88 -8.82 32.48
CA MET A 173 7.45 -8.71 32.20
C MET A 173 6.81 -10.05 31.78
N ASN A 174 7.61 -11.12 31.69
CA ASN A 174 7.08 -12.45 31.45
C ASN A 174 6.27 -12.92 32.69
N PRO A 175 4.96 -13.23 32.52
CA PRO A 175 4.10 -13.58 33.64
C PRO A 175 4.60 -14.80 34.43
N MET A 176 5.34 -15.71 33.79
CA MET A 176 5.91 -16.87 34.50
C MET A 176 7.07 -16.48 35.41
N VAL A 177 7.93 -15.55 34.98
CA VAL A 177 9.09 -15.10 35.76
C VAL A 177 8.62 -14.22 36.92
N MET A 178 7.70 -13.28 36.68
CA MET A 178 7.13 -12.43 37.74
C MET A 178 6.46 -13.24 38.84
N MET A 179 5.68 -14.27 38.49
CA MET A 179 5.00 -15.10 39.48
C MET A 179 5.95 -15.98 40.30
N MET A 180 7.16 -16.30 39.82
CA MET A 180 8.16 -17.00 40.62
C MET A 180 9.02 -16.04 41.45
N VAL A 181 9.51 -14.95 40.85
CA VAL A 181 10.48 -14.06 41.49
C VAL A 181 9.83 -13.15 42.53
N LEU A 182 8.65 -12.62 42.25
CA LEU A 182 7.92 -11.71 43.17
C LEU A 182 7.66 -12.36 44.54
N PRO A 183 7.07 -13.57 44.66
CA PRO A 183 6.85 -14.19 45.97
C PRO A 183 8.16 -14.56 46.67
N LEU A 184 9.21 -14.97 45.95
CA LEU A 184 10.52 -15.27 46.57
C LEU A 184 11.16 -14.02 47.20
N VAL A 185 11.08 -12.87 46.52
CA VAL A 185 11.56 -11.59 47.06
C VAL A 185 10.75 -11.18 48.29
N ILE A 186 9.43 -11.35 48.26
CA ILE A 186 8.56 -11.08 49.40
C ILE A 186 8.93 -11.99 50.59
N ILE A 187 9.13 -13.29 50.39
CA ILE A 187 9.50 -14.22 51.47
C ILE A 187 10.88 -13.90 52.07
N LEU A 188 11.81 -13.35 51.27
CA LEU A 188 13.12 -12.91 51.77
C LEU A 188 13.09 -11.55 52.48
N LEU A 189 12.23 -10.64 52.04
CA LEU A 189 12.12 -9.29 52.61
C LEU A 189 11.15 -9.22 53.80
N LEU A 190 10.07 -10.01 53.80
CA LEU A 190 9.12 -10.08 54.92
C LEU A 190 9.82 -10.30 56.27
N PRO A 191 10.71 -11.28 56.49
CA PRO A 191 11.39 -11.44 57.77
C PRO A 191 12.37 -10.32 58.12
N LYS A 192 12.73 -9.46 57.16
CA LYS A 192 13.61 -8.29 57.36
C LYS A 192 12.84 -7.02 57.66
N VAL A 193 11.62 -6.89 57.15
CA VAL A 193 10.76 -5.70 57.30
C VAL A 193 9.71 -5.90 58.39
N VAL A 194 9.20 -7.14 58.51
CA VAL A 194 8.32 -7.58 59.59
C VAL A 194 9.22 -8.08 60.71
N ASN A 195 9.42 -7.24 61.73
CA ASN A 195 10.20 -7.60 62.92
C ASN A 195 9.58 -8.84 63.58
N THR A 196 10.21 -10.01 63.42
CA THR A 196 9.72 -11.29 63.94
C THR A 196 9.71 -11.38 65.48
N ASN A 197 10.12 -10.32 66.19
CA ASN A 197 10.23 -10.26 67.64
C ASN A 197 9.06 -9.55 68.33
N ASP A 198 8.12 -8.95 67.59
CA ASP A 198 6.97 -8.25 68.19
C ASP A 198 5.74 -9.18 68.36
N PRO A 199 5.19 -9.35 69.58
CA PRO A 199 4.09 -10.28 69.87
C PRO A 199 2.72 -9.84 69.34
N GLU A 200 2.58 -8.59 68.90
CA GLU A 200 1.33 -8.04 68.34
C GLU A 200 1.16 -8.43 66.87
N MET A 201 2.22 -8.30 66.06
CA MET A 201 2.19 -8.62 64.63
C MET A 201 2.04 -10.13 64.37
N ARG A 202 2.52 -10.99 65.30
CA ARG A 202 2.27 -12.44 65.24
C ARG A 202 0.79 -12.79 65.42
N ARG A 203 0.06 -12.10 66.31
CA ARG A 203 -1.39 -12.33 66.49
C ARG A 203 -2.19 -11.91 65.26
N GLU A 204 -1.82 -10.81 64.61
CA GLU A 204 -2.46 -10.38 63.35
C GLU A 204 -2.11 -11.30 62.18
N MET A 205 -0.88 -11.80 62.12
CA MET A 205 -0.43 -12.75 61.11
C MET A 205 -1.09 -14.14 61.31
N GLU A 206 -1.23 -14.61 62.55
CA GLU A 206 -1.98 -15.82 62.91
C GLU A 206 -3.48 -15.66 62.60
N GLN A 207 -4.08 -14.51 62.85
CA GLN A 207 -5.48 -14.23 62.49
C GLN A 207 -5.70 -14.19 60.98
N SER A 208 -4.79 -13.57 60.22
CA SER A 208 -4.87 -13.53 58.76
C SER A 208 -4.60 -14.91 58.13
N MET A 209 -3.68 -15.70 58.68
CA MET A 209 -3.41 -17.08 58.25
C MET A 209 -4.55 -18.05 58.62
N ASN A 210 -5.20 -17.86 59.77
CA ASN A 210 -6.39 -18.61 60.16
C ASN A 210 -7.63 -18.22 59.33
N MET A 211 -7.72 -16.96 58.90
CA MET A 211 -8.78 -16.48 57.99
C MET A 211 -8.55 -16.90 56.53
N LEU A 212 -7.29 -17.12 56.12
CA LEU A 212 -6.90 -17.69 54.82
C LEU A 212 -6.82 -19.23 54.82
N ASN A 213 -6.99 -19.89 55.97
CA ASN A 213 -7.00 -21.35 56.11
C ASN A 213 -8.33 -21.85 56.71
N PRO A 214 -9.40 -21.95 55.91
CA PRO A 214 -10.59 -22.68 56.35
C PRO A 214 -10.34 -24.18 56.14
N ASN A 215 -9.77 -24.81 57.16
CA ASN A 215 -9.79 -26.25 57.45
C ASN A 215 -9.17 -27.25 56.46
N HIS A 216 -8.55 -28.24 57.09
CA HIS A 216 -7.91 -29.43 56.58
C HIS A 216 -8.94 -30.42 55.99
N GLU A 217 -9.27 -30.32 54.69
CA GLU A 217 -9.86 -31.38 53.83
C GLU A 217 -10.06 -30.87 52.36
N LEU A 218 -8.95 -30.80 51.59
CA LEU A 218 -8.69 -30.86 50.12
C LEU A 218 -9.73 -30.34 49.07
N PRO A 219 -9.34 -29.74 47.89
CA PRO A 219 -8.38 -30.36 46.93
C PRO A 219 -7.51 -29.43 46.04
N ASP A 220 -6.55 -30.09 45.39
CA ASP A 220 -5.63 -29.72 44.30
C ASP A 220 -5.73 -28.29 43.69
N VAL A 221 -4.69 -27.48 43.91
CA VAL A 221 -4.49 -26.14 43.32
C VAL A 221 -4.50 -26.14 41.78
N SER A 222 -4.35 -27.31 41.17
CA SER A 222 -4.41 -27.54 39.72
C SER A 222 -5.81 -27.27 39.13
N GLU A 223 -6.90 -27.56 39.85
CA GLU A 223 -8.26 -27.33 39.37
C GLU A 223 -8.66 -25.86 39.44
N PHE A 224 -8.17 -25.12 40.44
CA PHE A 224 -8.48 -23.69 40.59
C PHE A 224 -7.76 -22.84 39.53
N MET A 225 -6.49 -23.16 39.22
CA MET A 225 -5.77 -22.58 38.09
C MET A 225 -6.39 -22.98 36.75
N THR A 226 -6.81 -24.23 36.58
CA THR A 226 -7.47 -24.69 35.35
C THR A 226 -8.85 -24.02 35.17
N LYS A 227 -9.61 -23.74 36.23
CA LYS A 227 -10.91 -23.05 36.13
C LYS A 227 -10.78 -21.55 35.80
N LEU A 228 -9.71 -20.90 36.26
CA LEU A 228 -9.38 -19.51 35.89
C LEU A 228 -8.79 -19.40 34.47
N PHE A 229 -7.99 -20.37 34.03
CA PHE A 229 -7.39 -20.37 32.69
C PHE A 229 -8.31 -20.96 31.60
N SER A 230 -9.27 -21.82 31.97
CA SER A 230 -10.27 -22.44 31.07
C SER A 230 -11.55 -21.60 30.89
N SER A 231 -11.72 -20.53 31.67
CA SER A 231 -12.86 -19.60 31.54
C SER A 231 -12.91 -18.81 30.21
N LYS A 232 -12.05 -19.11 29.23
CA LYS A 232 -12.03 -18.44 27.92
C LYS A 232 -11.88 -19.39 26.72
N THR A 233 -12.62 -20.50 26.68
CA THR A 233 -12.95 -21.16 25.40
C THR A 233 -14.32 -21.87 25.47
N PRO A 234 -15.17 -21.79 24.42
CA PRO A 234 -16.56 -22.21 24.50
C PRO A 234 -16.78 -23.70 24.22
N THR A 235 -17.78 -24.26 24.92
CA THR A 235 -18.70 -25.36 24.52
C THR A 235 -18.12 -26.71 24.05
N LYS A 236 -18.38 -27.78 24.81
CA LYS A 236 -19.28 -28.88 24.39
C LYS A 236 -19.57 -29.88 25.52
N THR A 237 -20.85 -30.19 25.63
CA THR A 237 -21.55 -31.13 26.52
C THR A 237 -20.99 -32.55 26.43
N GLY A 238 -20.84 -33.17 27.60
CA GLY A 238 -20.43 -34.57 27.73
C GLY A 238 -21.60 -35.57 27.76
N GLY A 239 -21.21 -36.85 27.76
CA GLY A 239 -21.83 -37.85 28.62
C GLY A 239 -22.56 -39.02 27.95
N GLY A 240 -21.89 -40.17 27.88
CA GLY A 240 -22.38 -41.38 28.56
C GLY A 240 -23.07 -42.49 27.74
N GLY A 241 -22.57 -43.73 27.90
CA GLY A 241 -23.44 -44.89 28.17
C GLY A 241 -23.50 -46.07 27.18
N ALA A 242 -22.70 -47.10 27.46
CA ALA A 242 -23.01 -48.55 27.48
C ALA A 242 -23.41 -49.38 26.23
N ARG A 243 -22.91 -50.63 26.25
CA ARG A 243 -23.27 -51.89 25.53
C ARG A 243 -22.57 -52.18 24.18
N GLY A 244 -21.82 -53.30 24.12
CA GLY A 244 -21.30 -53.90 22.87
C GLY A 244 -22.38 -54.67 22.08
N PRO A 245 -22.07 -55.51 21.07
CA PRO A 245 -20.76 -55.89 20.49
C PRO A 245 -20.70 -55.83 18.93
N LYS A 246 -19.58 -56.30 18.36
CA LYS A 246 -19.34 -56.81 16.97
C LYS A 246 -19.22 -55.81 15.80
N GLY A 247 -18.08 -55.94 15.11
CA GLY A 247 -18.06 -56.22 13.66
C GLY A 247 -17.54 -55.11 12.76
N GLY A 248 -16.58 -55.47 11.89
CA GLY A 248 -16.44 -54.85 10.57
C GLY A 248 -15.15 -54.07 10.33
N ALA A 249 -14.25 -54.69 9.57
CA ALA A 249 -13.16 -54.03 8.86
C ALA A 249 -13.67 -52.89 7.96
N THR A 250 -12.80 -51.92 7.61
CA THR A 250 -12.37 -51.67 6.21
C THR A 250 -11.42 -50.47 6.14
N LYS A 251 -10.28 -50.74 5.50
CA LYS A 251 -9.24 -49.83 5.00
C LYS A 251 -9.73 -49.11 3.74
N ARG A 252 -9.51 -47.80 3.59
CA ARG A 252 -9.51 -47.04 2.32
C ARG A 252 -8.84 -45.68 2.60
N ARG A 253 -7.60 -45.50 2.15
CA ARG A 253 -7.15 -44.92 0.86
C ARG A 253 -7.40 -43.42 0.79
#